data_AF-A0A2X3CU15-F1
#
_entry.id   AF-A0A2X3CU15-F1
#
_cell.length_a   1.000
_cell.length_b   1.000
_cell.length_c   1.000
_cell.angle_alpha   90.00
_cell.angle_beta   90.00
_cell.angle_gamma   90.00
#
_symmetry.space_group_name_H-M   'P 1'
#
loop_
_entity.id
_entity.type
_entity.pdbx_description
1 polymer ?
#
loop_
_entity_poly.entity_id
_entity_poly.type
_entity_poly.pdbx_seq_one_letter_code
_entity_poly.pdbx_strand_id
1 'polypeptide(L)'
;MIDRFRDKYAQTYSRPCGGFSPVHAEQRRCGARLHAAAAVGRTNVAQLAEQAPIHWVSVAQIENSLLGRPPMAVGFDIDDTVLFSSPGFWRGQKTFSPGSEDYLKNPQFWEKMNNGWDEFSMPKEVRAS
;
A
#
# COMPACT_ATOMS: atom_id res chain seq x y z
N MET A 1 -20.06 -1.62 12.89
CA MET A 1 -19.84 -2.25 11.56
C MET A 1 -18.38 -2.18 11.10
N ILE A 2 -17.59 -1.23 11.62
CA ILE A 2 -16.11 -1.25 11.61
C ILE A 2 -15.52 -2.47 12.34
N ASP A 3 -16.22 -2.99 13.35
CA ASP A 3 -15.70 -4.06 14.22
C ASP A 3 -15.53 -5.40 13.51
N ARG A 4 -16.36 -5.71 12.50
CA ARG A 4 -16.27 -6.98 11.76
C ARG A 4 -15.03 -7.09 10.87
N PHE A 5 -14.41 -5.97 10.51
CA PHE A 5 -13.22 -5.97 9.66
C PHE A 5 -11.95 -6.21 10.47
N ARG A 6 -11.89 -5.75 11.73
CA ARG A 6 -10.73 -5.93 12.62
C ARG A 6 -10.55 -7.39 13.03
N ASP A 7 -11.64 -8.08 13.30
CA ASP A 7 -11.62 -9.44 13.84
C ASP A 7 -11.14 -10.49 12.82
N LYS A 8 -11.35 -10.25 11.52
CA LYS A 8 -10.99 -11.23 10.47
C LYS A 8 -9.47 -11.29 10.20
N TYR A 9 -8.72 -10.24 10.51
CA TYR A 9 -7.30 -10.13 10.16
C TYR A 9 -6.35 -10.22 11.38
N ALA A 10 -6.87 -10.26 12.61
CA ALA A 10 -6.05 -10.32 13.83
C ALA A 10 -5.53 -11.72 14.19
N GLN A 11 -6.11 -12.80 13.65
CA GLN A 11 -5.77 -14.17 14.05
C GLN A 11 -4.55 -14.78 13.35
N THR A 12 -3.99 -14.13 12.31
CA THR A 12 -3.00 -14.77 11.43
C THR A 12 -1.52 -14.50 11.79
N TYR A 13 -1.24 -13.69 12.83
CA TYR A 13 0.14 -13.28 13.14
C TYR A 13 0.56 -13.38 14.62
N SER A 14 0.03 -14.35 15.36
CA SER A 14 0.58 -14.70 16.68
C SER A 14 1.38 -15.99 16.61
N ARG A 15 2.69 -15.89 16.31
CA ARG A 15 3.65 -16.95 16.67
C ARG A 15 4.56 -16.43 17.79
N PRO A 16 4.68 -17.17 18.90
CA PRO A 16 5.46 -16.75 20.07
C PRO A 16 6.96 -16.88 19.80
N CYS A 17 7.73 -15.86 20.20
CA CYS A 17 9.18 -15.89 20.21
C CYS A 17 9.68 -16.93 21.23
N GLY A 18 10.29 -18.01 20.74
CA GLY A 18 10.95 -19.04 21.55
C GLY A 18 12.33 -18.59 22.03
N GLY A 19 12.67 -18.94 23.27
CA GLY A 19 13.80 -18.43 24.04
C GLY A 19 15.18 -18.99 23.67
N PHE A 20 16.20 -18.20 24.01
CA PHE A 20 17.62 -18.54 23.96
C PHE A 20 18.02 -19.40 25.17
N SER A 21 18.88 -20.40 24.95
CA SER A 21 19.73 -20.99 26.00
C SER A 21 21.11 -21.32 25.41
N PRO A 22 22.23 -20.93 26.06
CA PRO A 22 23.57 -21.08 25.50
C PRO A 22 24.25 -22.34 26.03
N VAL A 23 24.87 -23.15 25.17
CA VAL A 23 25.91 -24.09 25.64
C VAL A 23 26.90 -24.45 24.54
N HIS A 24 28.17 -24.30 24.92
CA HIS A 24 29.40 -24.95 24.45
C HIS A 24 30.04 -24.51 23.12
N ALA A 25 31.23 -23.93 23.30
CA ALA A 25 32.25 -23.66 22.31
C ALA A 25 32.94 -24.95 21.85
N GLU A 26 33.19 -25.07 20.54
CA GLU A 26 34.45 -25.67 20.06
C GLU A 26 34.81 -25.16 18.67
N GLN A 27 36.05 -24.68 18.55
CA GLN A 27 36.63 -24.07 17.37
C GLN A 27 37.21 -25.16 16.47
N ARG A 28 36.57 -25.46 15.33
CA ARG A 28 37.17 -26.24 14.25
C ARG A 28 37.03 -25.53 12.91
N ARG A 29 38.19 -25.14 12.35
CA ARG A 29 38.34 -24.67 10.98
C ARG A 29 38.00 -25.80 10.00
N CYS A 30 37.07 -25.56 9.09
CA CYS A 30 36.97 -26.30 7.84
C CYS A 30 36.33 -25.42 6.75
N GLY A 31 37.02 -25.31 5.62
CA GLY A 31 36.45 -25.02 4.30
C GLY A 31 35.95 -23.60 4.06
N ALA A 32 36.63 -22.88 3.16
CA ALA A 32 36.12 -21.66 2.55
C ALA A 32 34.82 -21.96 1.77
N ARG A 33 33.68 -21.77 2.42
CA ARG A 33 32.42 -21.47 1.72
C ARG A 33 32.44 -19.97 1.47
N LEU A 34 32.49 -19.57 0.20
CA LEU A 34 32.07 -18.24 -0.22
C LEU A 34 30.59 -18.12 0.15
N HIS A 35 30.32 -17.69 1.39
CA HIS A 35 29.01 -17.18 1.74
C HIS A 35 28.80 -15.96 0.86
N ALA A 36 27.84 -16.04 -0.05
CA ALA A 36 27.26 -14.85 -0.65
C ALA A 36 26.87 -13.94 0.52
N ALA A 37 27.67 -12.91 0.77
CA ALA A 37 27.34 -11.90 1.75
C ALA A 37 25.98 -11.36 1.31
N ALA A 38 24.94 -11.65 2.10
CA ALA A 38 23.66 -11.01 1.93
C ALA A 38 23.94 -9.51 1.80
N ALA A 39 23.55 -8.92 0.67
CA ALA A 39 23.76 -7.50 0.43
C ALA A 39 22.96 -6.73 1.48
N VAL A 40 23.61 -6.34 2.58
CA VAL A 40 23.02 -5.42 3.54
C VAL A 40 23.05 -4.05 2.87
N GLY A 41 21.88 -3.56 2.47
CA GLY A 41 21.74 -2.20 1.94
C GLY A 41 22.24 -1.20 2.97
N ARG A 42 23.41 -0.59 2.72
CA ARG A 42 23.97 0.48 3.55
C ARG A 42 23.34 1.81 3.12
N THR A 43 23.06 2.68 4.08
CA THR A 43 22.56 4.05 3.86
C THR A 43 23.49 5.07 4.52
N ASN A 44 23.31 6.35 4.23
CA ASN A 44 24.01 7.46 4.88
C ASN A 44 23.03 8.62 5.18
N VAL A 45 23.48 9.58 5.98
CA VAL A 45 22.63 10.71 6.40
C VAL A 45 22.16 11.59 5.24
N ALA A 46 22.93 11.69 4.15
CA ALA A 46 22.51 12.44 2.97
C ALA A 46 21.35 11.74 2.26
N GLN A 47 21.40 10.41 2.11
CA GLN A 47 20.32 9.62 1.54
C GLN A 47 19.05 9.63 2.42
N LEU A 48 19.21 9.68 3.75
CA LEU A 48 18.06 9.80 4.67
C LEU A 48 17.43 11.19 4.66
N ALA A 49 18.24 12.23 4.41
CA ALA A 49 17.79 13.62 4.37
C ALA A 49 17.39 14.10 2.96
N GLU A 50 17.65 13.29 1.92
CA GLU A 50 17.31 13.62 0.54
C GLU A 50 15.80 13.88 0.43
N GLN A 51 15.44 15.01 -0.14
CA GLN A 51 14.06 15.36 -0.45
C GLN A 51 13.96 15.59 -1.95
N ALA A 52 13.00 14.93 -2.59
CA ALA A 52 12.67 15.25 -3.96
C ALA A 52 12.12 16.69 -4.05
N PRO A 53 12.40 17.43 -5.13
CA PRO A 53 11.92 18.82 -5.31
C PRO A 53 10.43 18.84 -5.66
N ILE A 54 9.58 18.45 -4.70
CA ILE A 54 8.13 18.35 -4.83
C ILE A 54 7.48 19.57 -4.16
N HIS A 55 6.53 20.19 -4.86
CA HIS A 55 5.69 21.24 -4.28
C HIS A 55 4.55 20.61 -3.47
N TRP A 56 4.86 20.23 -2.23
CA TRP A 56 3.88 19.68 -1.28
C TRP A 56 2.90 20.77 -0.83
N VAL A 57 1.60 20.49 -0.93
CA VAL A 57 0.53 21.37 -0.45
C VAL A 57 -0.46 20.61 0.43
N SER A 58 -0.98 21.28 1.46
CA SER A 58 -2.08 20.78 2.28
C SER A 58 -3.44 21.23 1.74
N VAL A 59 -4.51 20.58 2.19
CA VAL A 59 -5.89 21.00 1.85
C VAL A 59 -6.15 22.44 2.33
N ALA A 60 -5.68 22.80 3.52
CA ALA A 60 -5.82 24.16 4.06
C ALA A 60 -5.07 25.20 3.20
N GLN A 61 -3.90 24.86 2.64
CA GLN A 61 -3.18 25.76 1.73
C GLN A 61 -3.94 25.94 0.41
N ILE A 62 -4.55 24.88 -0.11
CA ILE A 62 -5.40 24.95 -1.31
C ILE A 62 -6.62 25.83 -1.02
N GLU A 63 -7.34 25.60 0.07
CA GLU A 63 -8.49 26.42 0.48
C GLU A 63 -8.14 27.89 0.60
N ASN A 64 -7.04 28.21 1.30
CA ASN A 64 -6.56 29.58 1.46
C ASN A 64 -6.22 30.24 0.11
N SER A 65 -5.66 29.49 -0.85
CA SER A 65 -5.34 30.02 -2.19
C SER A 65 -6.58 30.37 -3.03
N LEU A 66 -7.76 29.90 -2.63
CA LEU A 66 -9.03 30.09 -3.32
C LEU A 66 -9.96 31.10 -2.64
N LEU A 67 -9.54 31.73 -1.53
CA LEU A 67 -10.35 32.73 -0.84
C LEU A 67 -10.77 33.88 -1.77
N GLY A 68 -12.05 34.25 -1.69
CA GLY A 68 -12.64 35.31 -2.52
C GLY A 68 -12.97 34.90 -3.96
N ARG A 69 -12.68 33.66 -4.37
CA ARG A 69 -13.09 33.15 -5.68
C ARG A 69 -14.57 32.72 -5.66
N PRO A 70 -15.36 33.03 -6.70
CA PRO A 70 -16.74 32.55 -6.80
C PRO A 70 -16.79 31.02 -6.99
N PRO A 71 -17.94 30.38 -6.76
CA PRO A 71 -18.12 28.95 -7.03
C PRO A 71 -17.68 28.57 -8.45
N MET A 72 -17.01 27.43 -8.56
CA MET A 72 -16.49 26.90 -9.83
C MET A 72 -16.61 25.38 -9.86
N ALA A 73 -16.66 24.82 -11.08
CA ALA A 73 -16.58 23.38 -11.25
C ALA A 73 -15.15 22.89 -11.00
N VAL A 74 -15.02 21.79 -10.25
CA VAL A 74 -13.76 21.07 -10.02
C VAL A 74 -13.99 19.59 -10.30
N GLY A 75 -12.94 18.88 -10.70
CA GLY A 75 -12.99 17.45 -11.02
C GLY A 75 -12.09 16.64 -10.09
N PHE A 76 -12.51 15.41 -9.79
CA PHE A 76 -11.73 14.43 -9.06
C PHE A 76 -11.63 13.17 -9.90
N ASP A 77 -10.43 12.63 -10.02
CA ASP A 77 -10.26 11.23 -10.38
C ASP A 77 -10.82 10.32 -9.27
N ILE A 78 -11.10 9.06 -9.58
CA ILE A 78 -11.80 8.14 -8.68
C ILE A 78 -10.82 7.16 -8.02
N ASP A 79 -10.18 6.34 -8.83
CA ASP A 79 -9.35 5.21 -8.40
C ASP A 79 -8.06 5.68 -7.74
N ASP A 80 -7.85 5.27 -6.48
CA ASP A 80 -6.76 5.68 -5.59
C ASP A 80 -6.65 7.20 -5.31
N THR A 81 -7.57 8.01 -5.85
CA THR A 81 -7.75 9.43 -5.55
C THR A 81 -8.77 9.65 -4.43
N VAL A 82 -10.03 9.24 -4.62
CA VAL A 82 -11.09 9.36 -3.58
C VAL A 82 -11.54 8.01 -3.03
N LEU A 83 -11.34 6.92 -3.78
CA LEU A 83 -11.61 5.56 -3.34
C LEU A 83 -10.33 4.73 -3.39
N PHE A 84 -10.04 3.99 -2.34
CA PHE A 84 -9.11 2.88 -2.44
C PHE A 84 -9.82 1.71 -3.13
N SER A 85 -9.73 1.67 -4.46
CA SER A 85 -10.51 0.77 -5.32
C SER A 85 -9.76 -0.49 -5.76
N SER A 86 -8.48 -0.62 -5.37
CA SER A 86 -7.65 -1.79 -5.68
C SER A 86 -8.31 -3.16 -5.37
N PRO A 87 -9.17 -3.34 -4.35
CA PRO A 87 -9.86 -4.62 -4.12
C PRO A 87 -10.70 -5.10 -5.31
N GLY A 88 -11.41 -4.20 -5.99
CA GLY A 88 -12.23 -4.51 -7.17
C GLY A 88 -11.35 -4.91 -8.37
N PHE A 89 -10.28 -4.16 -8.61
CA PHE A 89 -9.31 -4.43 -9.69
C PHE A 89 -8.55 -5.75 -9.47
N TRP A 90 -8.09 -6.01 -8.24
CA TRP A 90 -7.43 -7.28 -7.89
C TRP A 90 -8.35 -8.48 -8.14
N ARG A 91 -9.61 -8.39 -7.71
CA ARG A 91 -10.61 -9.42 -7.99
C ARG A 91 -10.86 -9.56 -9.50
N GLY A 92 -10.94 -8.44 -10.21
CA GLY A 92 -11.11 -8.39 -11.67
C GLY A 92 -10.02 -9.18 -12.41
N GLN A 93 -8.75 -8.87 -12.14
CA GLN A 93 -7.62 -9.57 -12.74
C GLN A 93 -7.66 -11.07 -12.46
N LYS A 94 -7.90 -11.48 -11.20
CA LYS A 94 -7.98 -12.90 -10.82
C LYS A 94 -9.16 -13.64 -11.44
N THR A 95 -10.22 -12.94 -11.80
CA THR A 95 -11.45 -13.55 -12.35
C THR A 95 -11.44 -13.60 -13.87
N PHE A 96 -11.02 -12.52 -14.52
CA PHE A 96 -11.22 -12.33 -15.96
C PHE A 96 -9.93 -12.46 -16.78
N SER A 97 -8.75 -12.25 -16.19
CA SER A 97 -7.47 -12.42 -16.92
C SER A 97 -6.29 -12.74 -15.99
N PRO A 98 -6.24 -13.94 -15.39
CA PRO A 98 -5.13 -14.30 -14.50
C PRO A 98 -3.77 -14.19 -15.21
N GLY A 99 -2.91 -13.31 -14.72
CA GLY A 99 -1.56 -13.11 -15.27
C GLY A 99 -1.49 -12.15 -16.45
N SER A 100 -2.57 -11.46 -16.82
CA SER A 100 -2.55 -10.35 -17.77
C SER A 100 -3.48 -9.21 -17.36
N GLU A 101 -3.34 -8.07 -18.03
CA GLU A 101 -4.18 -6.88 -17.82
C GLU A 101 -5.39 -6.83 -18.77
N ASP A 102 -5.70 -7.92 -19.46
CA ASP A 102 -6.77 -7.93 -20.49
C ASP A 102 -8.16 -7.71 -19.90
N TYR A 103 -8.36 -7.97 -18.59
CA TYR A 103 -9.61 -7.65 -17.90
C TYR A 103 -9.97 -6.16 -17.97
N LEU A 104 -8.99 -5.26 -18.10
CA LEU A 104 -9.24 -3.82 -18.24
C LEU A 104 -9.97 -3.47 -19.54
N LYS A 105 -9.96 -4.36 -20.53
CA LYS A 105 -10.70 -4.23 -21.79
C LYS A 105 -11.97 -5.08 -21.82
N ASN A 106 -12.25 -5.86 -20.77
CA ASN A 106 -13.39 -6.77 -20.71
C ASN A 106 -14.65 -6.02 -20.23
N PRO A 107 -15.73 -5.95 -21.03
CA PRO A 107 -16.96 -5.26 -20.62
C PRO A 107 -17.65 -5.91 -19.40
N GLN A 108 -17.49 -7.22 -19.19
CA GLN A 108 -18.06 -7.89 -18.02
C GLN A 108 -17.35 -7.50 -16.72
N PHE A 109 -16.06 -7.15 -16.79
CA PHE A 109 -15.35 -6.58 -15.66
C PHE A 109 -15.93 -5.21 -15.31
N TRP A 110 -16.09 -4.32 -16.30
CA TRP A 110 -16.64 -2.99 -16.09
C TRP A 110 -18.08 -2.99 -15.56
N GLU A 111 -18.90 -3.93 -16.04
CA GLU A 111 -20.24 -4.12 -15.49
C GLU A 111 -20.23 -4.44 -13.99
N LYS A 112 -19.26 -5.24 -13.53
CA LYS A 112 -19.12 -5.56 -12.10
C LYS A 112 -18.49 -4.42 -11.30
N MET A 113 -17.44 -3.80 -11.86
CA MET A 113 -16.72 -2.71 -11.21
C MET A 113 -17.63 -1.53 -10.91
N ASN A 114 -18.51 -1.19 -11.85
CA ASN A 114 -19.34 0.01 -11.78
C ASN A 114 -20.71 -0.20 -11.10
N ASN A 115 -21.09 -1.44 -10.78
CA ASN A 115 -22.41 -1.78 -10.25
C ASN A 115 -22.35 -2.66 -8.98
N GLY A 116 -21.39 -2.39 -8.08
CA GLY A 116 -21.40 -2.98 -6.73
C GLY A 116 -20.07 -3.54 -6.22
N TRP A 117 -18.99 -3.56 -7.01
CA TRP A 117 -17.67 -3.92 -6.46
C TRP A 117 -16.99 -2.76 -5.71
N ASP A 118 -17.53 -1.55 -5.82
CA ASP A 118 -17.19 -0.41 -4.98
C ASP A 118 -17.57 -0.64 -3.50
N GLU A 119 -18.45 -1.59 -3.16
CA GLU A 119 -18.71 -2.02 -1.78
C GLU A 119 -17.46 -2.54 -1.05
N PHE A 120 -16.47 -3.03 -1.81
CA PHE A 120 -15.17 -3.46 -1.28
C PHE A 120 -14.13 -2.33 -1.27
N SER A 121 -14.47 -1.18 -1.82
CA SER A 121 -13.61 0.00 -1.82
C SER A 121 -13.74 0.73 -0.49
N MET A 122 -12.61 1.22 0.01
CA MET A 122 -12.60 2.03 1.22
C MET A 122 -12.60 3.51 0.82
N PRO A 123 -13.52 4.34 1.34
CA PRO A 123 -13.44 5.78 1.18
C PRO A 123 -12.08 6.28 1.65
N LYS A 124 -11.41 7.13 0.86
CA LYS A 124 -10.14 7.70 1.26
C LYS A 124 -10.39 8.87 2.19
N GLU A 125 -10.05 8.68 3.47
CA GLU A 125 -10.05 9.78 4.41
C GLU A 125 -8.91 10.74 4.06
N VAL A 126 -9.25 12.02 3.90
CA VAL A 126 -8.26 13.09 3.90
C VAL A 126 -7.70 13.17 5.31
N ARG A 127 -6.43 12.82 5.53
CA ARG A 127 -5.76 13.21 6.78
C ARG A 127 -5.63 14.73 6.78
N ALA A 128 -6.57 15.40 7.43
CA ALA A 128 -6.38 16.74 7.95
C ALA A 128 -5.50 16.60 9.20
N SER A 129 -4.21 16.85 9.05
CA SER A 129 -3.26 17.04 10.15
C SER A 129 -2.91 18.50 10.28
#